data_AF-A0A961BGA1-F1
#
_entry.id   AF-A0A961BGA1-F1
#
_cell.length_a   1.000
_cell.length_b   1.000
_cell.length_c   1.000
_cell.angle_alpha   90.00
_cell.angle_beta   90.00
_cell.angle_gamma   90.00
#
_symmetry.space_group_name_H-M   'P 1'
#
loop_
_entity.id
_entity.type
_entity.pdbx_description
1 polymer ?
#
loop_
_entity_poly.entity_id
_entity_poly.type
_entity_poly.pdbx_seq_one_letter_code
_entity_poly.pdbx_strand_id
1 'polypeptide(L)'
;MIESLERHKKWIILGFVGGLGILGGAIIFNQLTNEALLESGKAYSKAAQSNTVEKYEEVIKNHAGSLAAGNALLSKAELLMTTGKTEDARATLLTFVDGYKNHPRLPQGYDALGMLAFAAEDHDKAADFFQKAIKSDPTSEVVPLVEIHHADLLAAKAASLSKAGKPEEAAVAEADAIARYDSVMKRFAGGAYADMVVERIATAKQREVPRVAPPSPPKEEPASVAPGTGPVKIVPDSPTPPAAPATPPAKPVTPPAAPATAPAKPVTPPAAPATAPAKPVTPPAAPATPPAKPVTPPAAPATPPAAAAPATPAPAAGANQ
;
A
#
# COMPACT_ATOMS: atom_id res chain seq x y z
N MET A 1 9.68 -20.64 64.49
CA MET A 1 9.58 -21.02 63.06
C MET A 1 8.31 -21.86 62.79
N ILE A 2 8.00 -22.86 63.62
CA ILE A 2 6.82 -23.74 63.46
C ILE A 2 5.47 -23.00 63.61
N GLU A 3 5.32 -22.10 64.60
CA GLU A 3 4.08 -21.30 64.79
C GLU A 3 3.74 -20.34 63.64
N SER A 4 4.75 -19.87 62.87
CA SER A 4 4.51 -19.01 61.71
C SER A 4 3.93 -19.83 60.55
N LEU A 5 4.39 -21.07 60.39
CA LEU A 5 3.95 -21.97 59.32
C LEU A 5 2.49 -22.39 59.50
N GLU A 6 2.05 -22.70 60.73
CA GLU A 6 0.65 -23.06 61.00
C GLU A 6 -0.32 -21.89 60.79
N ARG A 7 0.08 -20.67 61.16
CA ARG A 7 -0.73 -19.46 61.00
C ARG A 7 -1.00 -19.13 59.52
N HIS A 8 -0.04 -19.41 58.65
CA HIS A 8 -0.13 -19.15 57.22
C HIS A 8 -0.56 -20.37 56.38
N LYS A 9 -0.62 -21.57 56.97
CA LYS A 9 -0.96 -22.83 56.28
C LYS A 9 -2.24 -22.74 55.46
N LYS A 10 -3.30 -22.11 55.99
CA LYS A 10 -4.57 -21.92 55.26
C LYS A 10 -4.40 -21.03 54.02
N TRP A 11 -3.64 -19.95 54.13
CA TRP A 11 -3.36 -19.04 53.02
C TRP A 11 -2.42 -19.65 51.98
N ILE A 12 -1.46 -20.48 52.41
CA ILE A 12 -0.58 -21.23 51.52
C ILE A 12 -1.37 -22.28 50.73
N ILE A 13 -2.23 -23.06 51.41
CA ILE A 13 -3.09 -24.05 50.75
C ILE A 13 -4.08 -23.36 49.80
N LEU A 14 -4.70 -22.26 50.22
CA LEU A 14 -5.62 -21.49 49.38
C LEU A 14 -4.91 -20.90 48.16
N GLY A 15 -3.69 -20.39 48.33
CA GLY A 15 -2.85 -19.90 47.24
C GLY A 15 -2.45 -21.02 46.26
N PHE A 16 -2.15 -22.21 46.77
CA PHE A 16 -1.79 -23.37 45.94
C PHE A 16 -2.99 -23.90 45.14
N VAL A 17 -4.16 -24.04 45.78
CA VAL A 17 -5.41 -24.46 45.12
C VAL A 17 -5.87 -23.41 44.10
N GLY A 18 -5.79 -22.13 44.45
CA GLY A 18 -6.06 -21.03 43.52
C GLY A 18 -5.11 -21.03 42.32
N GLY A 19 -3.81 -21.24 42.55
CA GLY A 19 -2.80 -21.34 41.50
C GLY A 19 -3.03 -22.53 40.56
N LEU A 20 -3.38 -23.70 41.09
CA LEU A 20 -3.74 -24.88 40.28
C LEU A 20 -5.02 -24.66 39.47
N GLY A 21 -6.03 -23.98 40.03
CA GLY A 21 -7.24 -23.62 39.30
C GLY A 21 -6.97 -22.69 38.12
N ILE A 22 -6.14 -21.66 38.32
CA ILE A 22 -5.72 -20.73 37.25
C ILE A 22 -4.93 -21.47 36.18
N LEU A 23 -3.96 -22.30 36.56
CA LEU A 23 -3.14 -23.07 35.62
C LEU A 23 -3.97 -24.07 34.82
N GLY A 24 -4.86 -24.82 35.49
CA GLY A 24 -5.79 -25.75 34.84
C GLY A 24 -6.73 -25.03 33.87
N GLY A 25 -7.28 -23.89 34.27
CA GLY A 25 -8.10 -23.04 33.41
C GLY A 25 -7.34 -22.54 32.17
N ALA A 26 -6.09 -22.11 32.33
CA ALA A 26 -5.25 -21.66 31.22
C ALA A 26 -4.94 -22.80 30.22
N ILE A 27 -4.69 -24.03 30.70
CA ILE A 27 -4.46 -25.19 29.84
C ILE A 27 -5.70 -25.54 29.03
N ILE A 28 -6.87 -25.62 29.68
CA ILE A 28 -8.15 -25.91 29.01
C ILE A 28 -8.48 -24.83 27.98
N PHE A 29 -8.33 -23.56 28.36
CA PHE A 29 -8.53 -22.44 27.44
C PHE A 29 -7.61 -22.55 26.22
N ASN A 30 -6.31 -22.80 26.42
CA ASN A 30 -5.35 -22.98 25.34
C ASN A 30 -5.71 -24.17 24.43
N GLN A 31 -6.17 -25.29 24.99
CA GLN A 31 -6.61 -26.44 24.20
C GLN A 31 -7.83 -26.10 23.34
N LEU A 32 -8.87 -25.49 23.92
CA LEU A 32 -10.07 -25.07 23.19
C LEU A 32 -9.73 -24.08 22.06
N THR A 33 -8.84 -23.12 22.31
CA THR A 33 -8.42 -22.17 21.27
C THR A 33 -7.66 -22.86 20.14
N ASN A 34 -6.83 -23.87 20.45
CA ASN A 34 -6.09 -24.62 19.44
C ASN A 34 -7.02 -25.51 18.60
N GLU A 35 -8.02 -26.11 19.22
CA GLU A 35 -9.02 -26.93 18.52
C GLU A 35 -9.87 -26.07 17.58
N ALA A 36 -10.38 -24.93 18.04
CA ALA A 36 -11.14 -23.99 17.21
C ALA A 36 -10.30 -23.44 16.03
N LEU A 37 -9.00 -23.18 16.25
CA LEU A 37 -8.08 -22.77 15.19
C LEU A 37 -7.91 -23.89 14.14
N LEU A 38 -7.73 -25.13 14.58
CA LEU A 38 -7.57 -26.27 13.68
C LEU A 38 -8.85 -26.54 12.89
N GLU A 39 -10.01 -26.48 13.54
CA GLU A 39 -11.30 -26.69 12.91
C GLU A 39 -11.59 -25.63 11.84
N SER A 40 -11.46 -24.35 12.19
CA SER A 40 -11.66 -23.25 11.25
C SER A 40 -10.68 -23.32 10.07
N GLY A 41 -9.41 -23.67 10.31
CA GLY A 41 -8.42 -23.92 9.27
C GLY A 41 -8.82 -25.03 8.30
N LYS A 42 -9.28 -26.18 8.81
CA LYS A 42 -9.79 -27.29 7.99
C LYS A 42 -11.01 -26.88 7.17
N ALA A 43 -11.94 -26.13 7.77
CA ALA A 43 -13.13 -25.63 7.08
C ALA A 43 -12.75 -24.74 5.90
N TYR A 44 -11.80 -23.81 6.10
CA TYR A 44 -11.25 -23.00 5.00
C TYR A 44 -10.57 -23.86 3.94
N SER A 45 -9.73 -24.84 4.31
CA SER A 45 -9.08 -25.71 3.32
C SER A 45 -10.09 -26.46 2.44
N LYS A 46 -11.20 -26.94 3.03
CA LYS A 46 -12.28 -27.59 2.28
C LYS A 46 -13.02 -26.61 1.36
N ALA A 47 -13.27 -25.39 1.84
CA ALA A 47 -13.87 -24.35 1.03
C ALA A 47 -12.99 -23.96 -0.16
N ALA A 48 -11.69 -23.78 0.07
CA ALA A 48 -10.71 -23.47 -0.96
C ALA A 48 -10.60 -24.55 -2.04
N GLN A 49 -10.72 -25.84 -1.67
CA GLN A 49 -10.78 -26.94 -2.65
C GLN A 49 -12.02 -26.89 -3.54
N SER A 50 -13.15 -26.45 -2.99
CA SER A 50 -14.41 -26.34 -3.75
C SER A 50 -14.43 -25.06 -4.59
N ASN A 51 -13.76 -24.01 -4.11
CA ASN A 51 -13.65 -22.68 -4.71
C ASN A 51 -15.00 -22.09 -5.16
N THR A 52 -16.00 -22.12 -4.28
CA THR A 52 -17.31 -21.50 -4.52
C THR A 52 -17.62 -20.46 -3.46
N VAL A 53 -18.44 -19.47 -3.82
CA VAL A 53 -18.85 -18.39 -2.91
C VAL A 53 -19.57 -18.95 -1.69
N GLU A 54 -20.47 -19.92 -1.90
CA GLU A 54 -21.29 -20.54 -0.84
C GLU A 54 -20.40 -21.22 0.20
N LYS A 55 -19.33 -21.87 -0.25
CA LYS A 55 -18.39 -22.57 0.65
C LYS A 55 -17.55 -21.60 1.47
N TYR A 56 -17.13 -20.47 0.87
CA TYR A 56 -16.47 -19.42 1.64
C TYR A 56 -17.42 -18.74 2.63
N GLU A 57 -18.68 -18.51 2.27
CA GLU A 57 -19.69 -17.95 3.17
C GLU A 57 -19.98 -18.84 4.38
N GLU A 58 -19.99 -20.16 4.20
CA GLU A 58 -20.11 -21.13 5.28
C GLU A 58 -18.99 -20.96 6.32
N VAL A 59 -17.73 -20.80 5.86
CA VAL A 59 -16.58 -20.57 6.74
C VAL A 59 -16.70 -19.23 7.47
N ILE A 60 -17.06 -18.16 6.74
CA ILE A 60 -17.21 -16.81 7.31
C ILE A 60 -18.28 -16.80 8.41
N LYS A 61 -19.40 -17.48 8.18
CA LYS A 61 -20.52 -17.54 9.13
C LYS A 61 -20.18 -18.37 10.36
N ASN A 62 -19.60 -19.56 10.17
CA ASN A 62 -19.41 -20.53 11.25
C ASN A 62 -18.13 -20.28 12.07
N HIS A 63 -17.16 -19.55 11.50
CA HIS A 63 -15.86 -19.27 12.14
C HIS A 63 -15.52 -17.77 12.13
N ALA A 64 -16.51 -16.90 12.30
CA ALA A 64 -16.33 -15.44 12.31
C ALA A 64 -15.22 -14.99 13.29
N GLY A 65 -14.40 -14.03 12.86
CA GLY A 65 -13.28 -13.50 13.65
C GLY A 65 -12.01 -14.36 13.63
N SER A 66 -12.06 -15.57 13.06
CA SER A 66 -10.86 -16.41 12.88
C SER A 66 -10.02 -15.97 11.67
N LEU A 67 -8.74 -16.35 11.66
CA LEU A 67 -7.88 -16.18 10.48
C LEU A 67 -8.46 -16.90 9.25
N ALA A 68 -9.11 -18.04 9.45
CA ALA A 68 -9.75 -18.80 8.37
C ALA A 68 -10.90 -18.04 7.72
N ALA A 69 -11.73 -17.35 8.51
CA ALA A 69 -12.80 -16.50 7.98
C ALA A 69 -12.24 -15.25 7.26
N GLY A 70 -11.16 -14.66 7.77
CA GLY A 70 -10.43 -13.59 7.07
C GLY A 70 -9.87 -14.05 5.71
N ASN A 71 -9.24 -15.22 5.67
CA ASN A 71 -8.79 -15.83 4.43
C ASN A 71 -9.95 -16.15 3.47
N ALA A 72 -11.08 -16.65 3.98
CA ALA A 72 -12.27 -16.93 3.18
C ALA A 72 -12.85 -15.66 2.54
N LEU A 73 -12.84 -14.52 3.24
CA LEU A 73 -13.25 -13.23 2.65
C LEU A 73 -12.35 -12.83 1.48
N LEU A 74 -11.02 -12.98 1.63
CA LEU A 74 -10.07 -12.67 0.56
C LEU A 74 -10.28 -13.58 -0.66
N SER A 75 -10.39 -14.89 -0.46
CA SER A 75 -10.62 -15.84 -1.55
C SER A 75 -12.00 -15.67 -2.21
N LYS A 76 -13.03 -15.37 -1.42
CA LYS A 76 -14.36 -15.01 -1.95
C LYS A 76 -14.27 -13.75 -2.83
N ALA A 77 -13.59 -12.71 -2.37
CA ALA A 77 -13.42 -11.48 -3.16
C ALA A 77 -12.69 -11.75 -4.48
N GLU A 78 -11.62 -12.54 -4.46
CA GLU A 78 -10.89 -12.95 -5.66
C GLU A 78 -11.77 -13.72 -6.66
N LEU A 79 -12.56 -14.68 -6.17
CA LEU A 79 -13.52 -15.41 -7.00
C LEU A 79 -14.59 -14.48 -7.59
N LEU A 80 -15.08 -13.51 -6.81
CA LEU A 80 -16.04 -12.52 -7.30
C LEU A 80 -15.43 -11.62 -8.37
N MET A 81 -14.18 -11.17 -8.22
CA MET A 81 -13.48 -10.39 -9.24
C MET A 81 -13.31 -11.17 -10.55
N THR A 82 -12.85 -12.43 -10.47
CA THR A 82 -12.63 -13.27 -11.66
C THR A 82 -13.92 -13.68 -12.37
N THR A 83 -15.06 -13.62 -11.67
CA THR A 83 -16.40 -13.85 -12.23
C THR A 83 -17.12 -12.55 -12.64
N GLY A 84 -16.42 -11.42 -12.65
CA GLY A 84 -16.95 -10.11 -13.09
C GLY A 84 -17.86 -9.41 -12.07
N LYS A 85 -17.99 -9.94 -10.86
CA LYS A 85 -18.80 -9.38 -9.77
C LYS A 85 -17.99 -8.38 -8.93
N THR A 86 -17.50 -7.33 -9.57
CA THR A 86 -16.55 -6.37 -8.99
C THR A 86 -17.09 -5.65 -7.74
N GLU A 87 -18.35 -5.22 -7.74
CA GLU A 87 -18.93 -4.52 -6.59
C GLU A 87 -19.14 -5.44 -5.38
N ASP A 88 -19.54 -6.69 -5.61
CA ASP A 88 -19.62 -7.71 -4.54
C ASP A 88 -18.23 -8.01 -3.97
N ALA A 89 -17.20 -8.07 -4.82
CA ALA A 89 -15.83 -8.24 -4.40
C ALA A 89 -15.36 -7.06 -3.53
N ARG A 90 -15.64 -5.82 -3.97
CA ARG A 90 -15.34 -4.59 -3.22
C ARG A 90 -16.00 -4.62 -1.84
N ALA A 91 -17.29 -4.94 -1.76
CA ALA A 91 -18.02 -5.04 -0.50
C ALA A 91 -17.43 -6.14 0.43
N THR A 92 -17.02 -7.27 -0.15
CA THR A 92 -16.36 -8.36 0.57
C THR A 92 -15.01 -7.93 1.15
N LEU A 93 -14.20 -7.20 0.36
CA LEU A 93 -12.91 -6.66 0.81
C LEU A 93 -13.07 -5.58 1.90
N LEU A 94 -14.08 -4.71 1.78
CA LEU A 94 -14.41 -3.72 2.81
C LEU A 94 -14.78 -4.40 4.14
N THR A 95 -15.56 -5.47 4.08
CA THR A 95 -15.89 -6.29 5.26
C THR A 95 -14.62 -6.89 5.89
N PHE A 96 -13.68 -7.36 5.07
CA PHE A 96 -12.40 -7.88 5.56
C PHE A 96 -11.57 -6.81 6.27
N VAL A 97 -11.29 -5.68 5.62
CA VAL A 97 -10.39 -4.66 6.20
C VAL A 97 -10.97 -3.97 7.44
N ASP A 98 -12.31 -3.92 7.58
CA ASP A 98 -12.97 -3.38 8.77
C ASP A 98 -12.98 -4.39 9.94
N GLY A 99 -13.28 -5.66 9.66
CA GLY A 99 -13.42 -6.70 10.69
C GLY A 99 -12.11 -7.35 11.15
N TYR A 100 -11.06 -7.32 10.33
CA TYR A 100 -9.85 -8.15 10.50
C TYR A 100 -8.55 -7.32 10.62
N LYS A 101 -8.55 -6.33 11.51
CA LYS A 101 -7.48 -5.32 11.66
C LYS A 101 -6.08 -5.85 12.02
N ASN A 102 -6.00 -7.07 12.58
CA ASN A 102 -4.74 -7.72 12.96
C ASN A 102 -4.42 -8.92 12.05
N HIS A 103 -5.12 -9.07 10.93
CA HIS A 103 -4.94 -10.21 10.05
C HIS A 103 -3.62 -10.08 9.26
N PRO A 104 -2.79 -11.14 9.15
CA PRO A 104 -1.49 -11.07 8.47
C PRO A 104 -1.56 -10.63 6.99
N ARG A 105 -2.71 -10.83 6.35
CA ARG A 105 -2.99 -10.42 4.97
C ARG A 105 -3.79 -9.11 4.85
N LEU A 106 -3.83 -8.30 5.91
CA LEU A 106 -4.48 -6.99 5.86
C LEU A 106 -3.91 -6.08 4.75
N PRO A 107 -2.57 -6.01 4.53
CA PRO A 107 -2.02 -5.26 3.41
C PRO A 107 -2.58 -5.69 2.05
N GLN A 108 -2.79 -7.00 1.84
CA GLN A 108 -3.34 -7.54 0.60
C GLN A 108 -4.80 -7.12 0.38
N GLY A 109 -5.62 -7.06 1.42
CA GLY A 109 -7.00 -6.58 1.31
C GLY A 109 -7.06 -5.11 0.91
N TYR A 110 -6.20 -4.27 1.49
CA TYR A 110 -6.09 -2.87 1.10
C TYR A 110 -5.51 -2.68 -0.29
N ASP A 111 -4.50 -3.46 -0.69
CA ASP A 111 -3.95 -3.43 -2.05
C ASP A 111 -5.02 -3.75 -3.10
N ALA A 112 -5.82 -4.80 -2.88
CA ALA A 112 -6.93 -5.16 -3.76
C ALA A 112 -7.99 -4.04 -3.86
N LEU A 113 -8.35 -3.39 -2.74
CA LEU A 113 -9.24 -2.22 -2.76
C LEU A 113 -8.64 -1.03 -3.53
N GLY A 114 -7.33 -0.81 -3.39
CA GLY A 114 -6.59 0.22 -4.13
C GLY A 114 -6.62 -0.05 -5.63
N MET A 115 -6.36 -1.29 -6.05
CA MET A 115 -6.44 -1.70 -7.45
C MET A 115 -7.86 -1.58 -8.01
N LEU A 116 -8.90 -1.93 -7.24
CA LEU A 116 -10.30 -1.75 -7.64
C LEU A 116 -10.71 -0.27 -7.75
N ALA A 117 -10.15 0.62 -6.92
CA ALA A 117 -10.35 2.05 -7.05
C ALA A 117 -9.58 2.62 -8.25
N PHE A 118 -8.35 2.14 -8.48
CA PHE A 118 -7.53 2.56 -9.60
C PHE A 118 -8.16 2.18 -10.95
N ALA A 119 -8.67 0.96 -11.07
CA ALA A 119 -9.41 0.52 -12.26
C ALA A 119 -10.71 1.31 -12.50
N ALA A 120 -11.29 1.89 -11.44
CA ALA A 120 -12.45 2.79 -11.51
C ALA A 120 -12.06 4.26 -11.74
N GLU A 121 -10.79 4.55 -12.02
CA GLU A 121 -10.20 5.90 -12.15
C GLU A 121 -10.37 6.79 -10.91
N ASP A 122 -10.72 6.21 -9.75
CA ASP A 122 -10.80 6.92 -8.48
C ASP A 122 -9.41 6.97 -7.83
N HIS A 123 -8.58 7.85 -8.38
CA HIS A 123 -7.17 7.95 -8.02
C HIS A 123 -6.93 8.32 -6.56
N ASP A 124 -7.83 9.12 -5.97
CA ASP A 124 -7.70 9.55 -4.57
C ASP A 124 -8.00 8.39 -3.62
N LYS A 125 -9.07 7.62 -3.86
CA LYS A 125 -9.33 6.41 -3.06
C LYS A 125 -8.27 5.34 -3.27
N ALA A 126 -7.76 5.18 -4.49
CA ALA A 126 -6.68 4.24 -4.77
C ALA A 126 -5.44 4.56 -3.93
N ALA A 127 -5.00 5.83 -3.93
CA ALA A 127 -3.86 6.29 -3.13
C ALA A 127 -4.08 6.04 -1.63
N ASP A 128 -5.27 6.34 -1.12
CA ASP A 128 -5.63 6.09 0.28
C ASP A 128 -5.50 4.62 0.67
N PHE A 129 -5.99 3.71 -0.18
CA PHE A 129 -5.91 2.28 0.09
C PHE A 129 -4.49 1.75 0.00
N PHE A 130 -3.70 2.14 -0.99
CA PHE A 130 -2.28 1.75 -1.08
C PHE A 130 -1.49 2.25 0.14
N GLN A 131 -1.75 3.47 0.60
CA GLN A 131 -1.13 3.97 1.83
C GLN A 131 -1.55 3.18 3.07
N LYS A 132 -2.83 2.80 3.18
CA LYS A 132 -3.32 1.95 4.28
C LYS A 132 -2.66 0.58 4.26
N ALA A 133 -2.48 -0.03 3.09
CA ALA A 133 -1.76 -1.29 2.94
C ALA A 133 -0.33 -1.19 3.50
N ILE A 134 0.45 -0.21 3.03
CA ILE A 134 1.84 0.01 3.47
C ILE A 134 1.92 0.31 4.98
N LYS A 135 1.01 1.14 5.51
CA LYS A 135 0.98 1.50 6.94
C LYS A 135 0.54 0.36 7.84
N SER A 136 -0.31 -0.54 7.35
CA SER A 136 -0.87 -1.64 8.15
C SER A 136 0.18 -2.67 8.56
N ASP A 137 1.10 -3.01 7.65
CA ASP A 137 2.30 -3.79 7.95
C ASP A 137 3.40 -3.44 6.93
N PRO A 138 4.31 -2.52 7.28
CA PRO A 138 5.41 -2.10 6.38
C PRO A 138 6.40 -3.21 6.03
N THR A 139 6.38 -4.33 6.77
CA THR A 139 7.28 -5.46 6.59
C THR A 139 6.67 -6.61 5.79
N SER A 140 5.38 -6.51 5.44
CA SER A 140 4.69 -7.55 4.68
C SER A 140 5.34 -7.76 3.31
N GLU A 141 5.45 -9.02 2.90
CA GLU A 141 6.00 -9.42 1.59
C GLU A 141 5.24 -8.83 0.39
N VAL A 142 4.01 -8.35 0.61
CA VAL A 142 3.18 -7.71 -0.43
C VAL A 142 3.53 -6.23 -0.60
N VAL A 143 4.10 -5.56 0.41
CA VAL A 143 4.41 -4.12 0.37
C VAL A 143 5.18 -3.67 -0.88
N PRO A 144 6.18 -4.41 -1.39
CA PRO A 144 6.89 -4.00 -2.61
C PRO A 144 5.95 -3.92 -3.81
N LEU A 145 5.02 -4.87 -3.93
CA LEU A 145 4.00 -4.86 -4.97
C LEU A 145 3.03 -3.67 -4.80
N VAL A 146 2.61 -3.38 -3.57
CA VAL A 146 1.74 -2.22 -3.28
C VAL A 146 2.42 -0.90 -3.65
N GLU A 147 3.71 -0.76 -3.36
CA GLU A 147 4.48 0.43 -3.72
C GLU A 147 4.60 0.60 -5.23
N ILE A 148 4.73 -0.51 -5.95
CA ILE A 148 4.69 -0.55 -7.41
C ILE A 148 3.31 -0.10 -7.94
N HIS A 149 2.21 -0.64 -7.42
CA HIS A 149 0.85 -0.21 -7.80
C HIS A 149 0.60 1.28 -7.51
N HIS A 150 1.10 1.77 -6.37
CA HIS A 150 1.00 3.18 -6.01
C HIS A 150 1.83 4.07 -6.96
N ALA A 151 3.00 3.61 -7.39
CA ALA A 151 3.79 4.32 -8.38
C ALA A 151 3.11 4.33 -9.76
N ASP A 152 2.45 3.24 -10.18
CA ASP A 152 1.65 3.21 -11.41
C ASP A 152 0.52 4.24 -11.37
N LEU A 153 -0.18 4.31 -10.24
CA LEU A 153 -1.23 5.28 -9.99
C LEU A 153 -0.72 6.72 -10.16
N LEU A 154 0.47 7.02 -9.62
CA LEU A 154 1.07 8.35 -9.72
C LEU A 154 1.48 8.69 -11.17
N ALA A 155 2.03 7.71 -11.90
CA ALA A 155 2.32 7.85 -13.32
C ALA A 155 1.04 8.08 -14.16
N ALA A 156 -0.05 7.37 -13.86
CA ALA A 156 -1.34 7.59 -14.51
C ALA A 156 -1.92 8.98 -14.18
N LYS A 157 -1.79 9.42 -12.93
CA LYS A 157 -2.16 10.78 -12.49
C LYS A 157 -1.34 11.84 -13.23
N ALA A 158 -0.03 11.65 -13.40
CA ALA A 158 0.83 12.53 -14.16
C ALA A 158 0.37 12.67 -15.63
N ALA A 159 0.08 11.54 -16.29
CA ALA A 159 -0.43 11.54 -17.66
C ALA A 159 -1.79 12.27 -17.79
N SER A 160 -2.68 12.10 -16.81
CA SER A 160 -3.97 12.80 -16.77
C SER A 160 -3.80 14.32 -16.57
N LEU A 161 -2.94 14.73 -15.63
CA LEU A 161 -2.63 16.15 -15.37
C LEU A 161 -1.99 16.83 -16.57
N SER A 162 -1.11 16.13 -17.29
CA SER A 162 -0.49 16.62 -18.52
C SER A 162 -1.53 16.90 -19.60
N LYS A 163 -2.46 15.94 -19.83
CA LYS A 163 -3.60 16.12 -20.76
C LYS A 163 -4.53 17.27 -20.34
N ALA A 164 -4.66 17.51 -19.04
CA ALA A 164 -5.46 18.60 -18.48
C ALA A 164 -4.76 19.97 -18.51
N GLY A 165 -3.57 20.09 -19.11
CA GLY A 165 -2.83 21.36 -19.18
C GLY A 165 -2.20 21.80 -17.86
N LYS A 166 -1.94 20.86 -16.94
CA LYS A 166 -1.29 21.09 -15.63
C LYS A 166 0.12 20.47 -15.60
N PRO A 167 1.09 20.96 -16.40
CA PRO A 167 2.38 20.30 -16.58
C PRO A 167 3.25 20.31 -15.32
N GLU A 168 3.15 21.32 -14.46
CA GLU A 168 3.90 21.37 -13.20
C GLU A 168 3.41 20.31 -12.20
N GLU A 169 2.09 20.17 -12.03
CA GLU A 169 1.50 19.12 -11.18
C GLU A 169 1.83 17.72 -11.76
N ALA A 170 1.81 17.58 -13.09
CA ALA A 170 2.18 16.33 -13.77
C ALA A 170 3.64 15.95 -13.51
N ALA A 171 4.57 16.90 -13.60
CA ALA A 171 5.99 16.67 -13.33
C ALA A 171 6.24 16.22 -11.88
N VAL A 172 5.53 16.82 -10.91
CA VAL A 172 5.59 16.40 -9.50
C VAL A 172 5.10 14.96 -9.34
N ALA A 173 3.96 14.60 -9.93
CA ALA A 173 3.41 13.25 -9.84
C ALA A 173 4.32 12.19 -10.50
N GLU A 174 4.94 12.52 -11.65
CA GLU A 174 5.88 11.61 -12.32
C GLU A 174 7.17 11.42 -11.50
N ALA A 175 7.72 12.49 -10.94
CA ALA A 175 8.89 12.42 -10.05
C ALA A 175 8.60 11.56 -8.81
N ASP A 176 7.41 11.71 -8.21
CA ASP A 176 6.94 10.90 -7.09
C ASP A 176 6.78 9.41 -7.44
N ALA A 177 6.40 9.10 -8.68
CA ALA A 177 6.33 7.73 -9.19
C ALA A 177 7.74 7.14 -9.34
N ILE A 178 8.66 7.86 -10.00
CA ILE A 178 10.06 7.44 -10.19
C ILE A 178 10.74 7.19 -8.84
N ALA A 179 10.57 8.08 -7.87
CA ALA A 179 11.17 7.94 -6.54
C ALA A 179 10.69 6.65 -5.83
N ARG A 180 9.41 6.27 -6.00
CA ARG A 180 8.87 5.04 -5.43
C ARG A 180 9.42 3.80 -6.14
N TYR A 181 9.48 3.81 -7.46
CA TYR A 181 10.11 2.75 -8.23
C TYR A 181 11.57 2.54 -7.84
N ASP A 182 12.36 3.63 -7.74
CA ASP A 182 13.75 3.57 -7.33
C ASP A 182 13.91 3.03 -5.89
N SER A 183 12.99 3.38 -4.99
CA SER A 183 12.96 2.83 -3.63
C SER A 183 12.75 1.31 -3.62
N VAL A 184 11.85 0.80 -4.47
CA VAL A 184 11.62 -0.64 -4.63
C VAL A 184 12.86 -1.32 -5.23
N MET A 185 13.42 -0.77 -6.30
CA MET A 185 14.66 -1.28 -6.93
C MET A 185 15.82 -1.37 -5.93
N LYS A 186 15.99 -0.34 -5.08
CA LYS A 186 17.06 -0.31 -4.09
C LYS A 186 16.89 -1.37 -3.01
N ARG A 187 15.67 -1.64 -2.56
CA ARG A 187 15.38 -2.60 -1.49
C ARG A 187 15.31 -4.06 -1.97
N PHE A 188 14.93 -4.28 -3.22
CA PHE A 188 14.65 -5.62 -3.78
C PHE A 188 15.45 -5.91 -5.05
N ALA A 189 16.67 -5.39 -5.13
CA ALA A 189 17.56 -5.58 -6.27
C ALA A 189 17.74 -7.07 -6.62
N GLY A 190 17.58 -7.41 -7.90
CA GLY A 190 17.80 -8.77 -8.42
C GLY A 190 16.66 -9.78 -8.21
N GLY A 191 15.45 -9.32 -7.84
CA GLY A 191 14.25 -10.15 -7.74
C GLY A 191 13.18 -9.82 -8.78
N ALA A 192 12.07 -10.59 -8.80
CA ALA A 192 10.97 -10.43 -9.76
C ALA A 192 10.35 -9.02 -9.79
N TYR A 193 10.40 -8.29 -8.68
CA TYR A 193 9.97 -6.90 -8.61
C TYR A 193 10.91 -5.93 -9.34
N ALA A 194 12.22 -6.20 -9.32
CA ALA A 194 13.19 -5.35 -9.99
C ALA A 194 12.96 -5.37 -11.50
N ASP A 195 12.78 -6.56 -12.08
CA ASP A 195 12.50 -6.71 -13.51
C ASP A 195 11.21 -6.00 -13.93
N MET A 196 10.16 -6.09 -13.10
CA MET A 196 8.87 -5.42 -13.32
C MET A 196 9.01 -3.88 -13.37
N VAL A 197 9.95 -3.32 -12.62
CA VAL A 197 10.05 -1.87 -12.39
C VAL A 197 11.01 -1.18 -13.36
N VAL A 198 12.00 -1.88 -13.92
CA VAL A 198 12.97 -1.32 -14.87
C VAL A 198 12.29 -0.65 -16.07
N GLU A 199 11.35 -1.35 -16.71
CA GLU A 199 10.63 -0.81 -17.87
C GLU A 199 9.77 0.40 -17.47
N ARG A 200 9.09 0.32 -16.31
CA ARG A 200 8.22 1.39 -15.80
C ARG A 200 8.98 2.68 -15.54
N ILE A 201 10.18 2.59 -14.96
CA ILE A 201 11.07 3.74 -14.76
C ILE A 201 11.48 4.33 -16.12
N ALA A 202 11.84 3.50 -17.09
CA ALA A 202 12.25 3.97 -18.41
C ALA A 202 11.11 4.73 -19.10
N THR A 203 9.88 4.20 -19.05
CA THR A 203 8.69 4.89 -19.56
C THR A 203 8.42 6.20 -18.81
N ALA A 204 8.55 6.19 -17.48
CA ALA A 204 8.33 7.37 -16.66
C ALA A 204 9.31 8.51 -16.99
N LYS A 205 10.59 8.19 -17.14
CA LYS A 205 11.64 9.15 -17.55
C LYS A 205 11.42 9.71 -18.95
N GLN A 206 10.80 8.96 -19.86
CA GLN A 206 10.45 9.48 -21.19
C GLN A 206 9.28 10.48 -21.13
N ARG A 207 8.36 10.32 -20.17
CA ARG A 207 7.24 11.25 -19.95
C ARG A 207 7.64 12.50 -19.17
N GLU A 208 8.78 12.48 -18.50
CA GLU A 208 9.29 13.60 -17.74
C GLU A 208 9.39 14.82 -18.65
N VAL A 209 8.43 15.73 -18.49
CA VAL A 209 8.42 16.98 -19.25
C VAL A 209 9.61 17.78 -18.74
N PRO A 210 10.58 18.18 -19.59
CA PRO A 210 11.66 19.02 -19.16
C PRO A 210 11.06 20.23 -18.43
N ARG A 211 11.41 20.42 -17.16
CA ARG A 211 11.01 21.61 -16.41
C ARG A 211 11.41 22.80 -17.27
N VAL A 212 10.43 23.54 -17.80
CA VAL A 212 10.72 24.80 -18.48
C VAL A 212 11.44 25.63 -17.43
N ALA A 213 12.74 25.85 -17.64
CA ALA A 213 13.50 26.71 -16.76
C ALA A 213 12.74 28.03 -16.68
N PRO A 214 12.52 28.59 -15.47
CA PRO A 214 11.95 29.93 -15.39
C PRO A 214 12.74 30.83 -16.34
N PRO A 215 12.07 31.69 -17.14
CA PRO A 215 12.76 32.48 -18.16
C PRO A 215 13.95 33.16 -17.50
N SER A 216 15.13 32.96 -18.09
CA SER A 216 16.35 33.63 -17.64
C SER A 216 16.02 35.10 -17.45
N PRO A 217 16.35 35.71 -16.28
CA PRO A 217 16.17 37.15 -16.13
C PRO A 217 16.81 37.83 -17.34
N PRO A 218 16.17 38.84 -17.95
CA PRO A 218 16.66 39.45 -19.17
C PRO A 218 18.13 39.82 -19.01
N LYS A 219 18.97 39.36 -19.94
CA LYS A 219 20.34 39.86 -20.08
C LYS A 219 20.24 41.38 -20.27
N GLU A 220 20.73 42.15 -19.31
CA GLU A 220 21.03 43.56 -19.52
C GLU A 220 22.15 43.63 -20.56
N GLU A 221 21.79 43.96 -21.80
CA GLU A 221 22.74 44.44 -22.81
C GLU A 221 22.61 45.96 -22.93
N PRO A 222 23.73 46.66 -23.15
CA PRO A 222 23.89 48.07 -22.85
C PRO A 222 23.19 48.96 -23.88
N ALA A 223 22.49 49.99 -23.39
CA ALA A 223 21.83 50.96 -24.24
C ALA A 223 22.84 51.84 -25.01
N SER A 224 22.73 51.81 -26.34
CA SER A 224 23.11 52.88 -27.29
C SER A 224 21.80 53.62 -27.64
N VAL A 225 21.70 54.94 -27.90
CA VAL A 225 22.12 55.64 -29.13
C VAL A 225 22.03 57.19 -28.96
N ALA A 226 23.11 57.92 -29.31
CA ALA A 226 23.29 59.20 -30.07
C ALA A 226 22.32 60.45 -29.93
N PRO A 227 22.52 61.60 -30.65
CA PRO A 227 23.19 62.80 -30.12
C PRO A 227 22.48 64.18 -30.30
N GLY A 228 22.97 65.20 -29.59
CA GLY A 228 22.93 66.64 -29.94
C GLY A 228 21.97 67.50 -29.08
N THR A 229 22.30 68.67 -28.53
CA THR A 229 23.51 69.52 -28.46
C THR A 229 23.40 70.40 -27.20
N GLY A 230 24.55 70.74 -26.58
CA GLY A 230 24.75 71.23 -25.20
C GLY A 230 24.17 72.61 -24.77
N PRO A 231 24.64 73.25 -23.68
CA PRO A 231 25.96 73.07 -23.03
C PRO A 231 25.96 72.85 -21.49
N VAL A 232 26.89 71.97 -21.07
CA VAL A 232 27.85 72.09 -19.95
C VAL A 232 27.36 72.63 -18.58
N LYS A 233 27.24 71.73 -17.58
CA LYS A 233 28.15 71.65 -16.41
C LYS A 233 27.89 70.38 -15.56
N ILE A 234 28.76 69.39 -15.75
CA ILE A 234 29.29 68.35 -14.86
C ILE A 234 28.53 67.97 -13.57
N VAL A 235 27.87 66.80 -13.66
CA VAL A 235 27.88 65.60 -12.78
C VAL A 235 27.10 65.59 -11.46
N PRO A 236 26.40 64.47 -11.16
CA PRO A 236 25.06 64.51 -10.59
C PRO A 236 24.93 63.76 -9.25
N ASP A 237 23.96 64.19 -8.44
CA ASP A 237 23.37 63.37 -7.38
C ASP A 237 21.92 63.01 -7.78
N SER A 238 21.64 61.70 -7.69
CA SER A 238 20.42 60.94 -7.95
C SER A 238 19.06 61.66 -7.93
N PRO A 239 18.12 61.31 -8.86
CA PRO A 239 16.69 61.45 -8.62
C PRO A 239 16.02 60.07 -8.43
N THR A 240 15.53 59.89 -7.21
CA THR A 240 14.24 59.30 -6.77
C THR A 240 13.51 58.29 -7.69
N PRO A 241 13.22 57.06 -7.23
CA PRO A 241 12.39 56.09 -7.95
C PRO A 241 10.89 56.44 -7.90
N PRO A 242 10.06 55.90 -8.82
CA PRO A 242 8.60 56.10 -8.82
C PRO A 242 7.95 55.43 -7.61
N ALA A 243 6.89 56.06 -7.09
CA ALA A 243 6.12 55.61 -5.94
C ALA A 243 5.57 54.18 -6.12
N ALA A 244 5.78 53.35 -5.09
CA ALA A 244 5.21 52.01 -4.97
C ALA A 244 3.67 52.04 -4.93
N PRO A 245 2.97 51.01 -5.44
CA PRO A 245 1.56 50.81 -5.13
C PRO A 245 1.41 50.57 -3.62
N ALA A 246 0.80 51.53 -2.93
CA ALA A 246 0.38 51.38 -1.55
C ALA A 246 -0.89 50.52 -1.50
N THR A 247 -0.75 49.23 -1.19
CA THR A 247 -1.48 48.47 -0.14
C THR A 247 -1.46 46.96 -0.45
N PRO A 248 -0.92 46.11 0.44
CA PRO A 248 -1.19 44.68 0.39
C PRO A 248 -2.65 44.42 0.84
N PRO A 249 -3.34 43.39 0.30
CA PRO A 249 -4.64 42.99 0.83
C PRO A 249 -4.51 42.61 2.31
N ALA A 250 -5.43 43.11 3.13
CA ALA A 250 -5.48 42.87 4.56
C ALA A 250 -5.49 41.36 4.87
N LYS A 251 -4.65 40.94 5.80
CA LYS A 251 -4.71 39.58 6.38
C LYS A 251 -6.11 39.35 6.96
N PRO A 252 -6.73 38.18 6.79
CA PRO A 252 -7.95 37.83 7.52
C PRO A 252 -7.69 37.91 9.03
N VAL A 253 -8.35 38.85 9.69
CA VAL A 253 -8.34 39.00 11.15
C VAL A 253 -9.54 38.26 11.72
N THR A 254 -9.51 36.93 11.71
CA THR A 254 -10.27 36.06 12.63
C THR A 254 -9.96 34.59 12.32
N PRO A 255 -9.37 33.82 13.26
CA PRO A 255 -9.38 32.37 13.18
C PRO A 255 -10.83 31.84 13.23
N PRO A 256 -11.17 30.74 12.53
CA PRO A 256 -12.42 30.03 12.76
C PRO A 256 -12.51 29.58 14.22
N ALA A 257 -13.68 29.76 14.85
CA ALA A 257 -13.93 29.34 16.23
C ALA A 257 -13.67 27.84 16.39
N ALA A 258 -12.89 27.49 17.42
CA ALA A 258 -12.62 26.10 17.79
C ALA A 258 -13.94 25.38 18.14
N PRO A 259 -14.12 24.10 17.77
CA PRO A 259 -15.27 23.31 18.21
C PRO A 259 -15.32 23.25 19.74
N ALA A 260 -16.39 23.80 20.31
CA ALA A 260 -16.72 23.69 21.72
C ALA A 260 -17.26 22.29 22.00
N THR A 261 -16.37 21.34 22.27
CA THR A 261 -16.46 20.24 23.26
C THR A 261 -15.41 19.19 22.93
N ALA A 262 -14.34 19.16 23.71
CA ALA A 262 -13.40 18.04 23.70
C ALA A 262 -14.07 16.81 24.33
N PRO A 263 -13.92 15.59 23.77
CA PRO A 263 -14.29 14.37 24.46
C PRO A 263 -13.51 14.26 25.79
N ALA A 264 -14.20 13.91 26.88
CA ALA A 264 -13.57 13.74 28.19
C ALA A 264 -12.44 12.71 28.13
N LYS A 265 -11.30 13.03 28.76
CA LYS A 265 -10.17 12.10 28.90
C LYS A 265 -10.60 10.84 29.68
N PRO A 266 -10.22 9.61 29.25
CA PRO A 266 -10.38 8.43 30.08
C PRO A 266 -9.65 8.61 31.42
N VAL A 267 -10.36 8.42 32.53
CA VAL A 267 -9.84 8.67 33.89
C VAL A 267 -8.97 7.51 34.40
N THR A 268 -8.72 6.47 33.59
CA THR A 268 -7.88 5.33 33.96
C THR A 268 -7.07 4.82 32.76
N PRO A 269 -5.74 4.75 32.85
CA PRO A 269 -4.92 4.01 31.87
C PRO A 269 -5.33 2.52 31.86
N PRO A 270 -5.34 1.84 30.71
CA PRO A 270 -5.40 0.39 30.67
C PRO A 270 -4.20 -0.17 31.45
N ALA A 271 -4.45 -1.16 32.33
CA ALA A 271 -3.39 -1.81 33.08
C ALA A 271 -2.36 -2.44 32.11
N ALA A 272 -1.07 -2.17 32.36
CA ALA A 272 0.02 -2.80 31.60
C ALA A 272 -0.04 -4.33 31.76
N PRO A 273 0.24 -5.13 30.71
CA PRO A 273 0.35 -6.58 30.85
C PRO A 273 1.44 -6.91 31.89
N ALA A 274 1.06 -7.67 32.92
CA ALA A 274 1.95 -7.97 34.05
C ALA A 274 3.05 -9.00 33.74
N THR A 275 3.14 -9.52 32.51
CA THR A 275 4.14 -10.53 32.14
C THR A 275 4.57 -10.38 30.69
N ALA A 276 5.89 -10.23 30.50
CA ALA A 276 6.51 -10.37 29.18
C ALA A 276 6.35 -11.82 28.67
N PRO A 277 6.12 -12.05 27.37
CA PRO A 277 6.11 -13.40 26.81
C PRO A 277 7.46 -14.09 27.06
N ALA A 278 7.44 -15.29 27.62
CA ALA A 278 8.65 -16.08 27.80
C ALA A 278 9.24 -16.43 26.43
N LYS A 279 10.56 -16.26 26.27
CA LYS A 279 11.30 -16.70 25.08
C LYS A 279 11.12 -18.23 24.91
N PRO A 280 10.91 -18.74 23.67
CA PRO A 280 10.90 -20.18 23.42
C PRO A 280 12.21 -20.83 23.90
N VAL A 281 12.13 -21.84 24.76
CA VAL A 281 13.29 -22.50 25.38
C VAL A 281 13.87 -23.61 24.48
N THR A 282 13.23 -23.91 23.35
CA THR A 282 13.68 -24.95 22.42
C THR A 282 13.46 -24.53 20.96
N PRO A 283 14.49 -24.57 20.10
CA PRO A 283 14.32 -24.47 18.66
C PRO A 283 13.42 -25.60 18.14
N PRO A 284 12.60 -25.38 17.10
CA PRO A 284 11.88 -26.46 16.43
C PRO A 284 12.86 -27.51 15.90
N ALA A 285 12.54 -28.79 16.10
CA ALA A 285 13.35 -29.88 15.56
C ALA A 285 13.36 -29.83 14.02
N ALA A 286 14.55 -29.97 13.42
CA ALA A 286 14.70 -30.05 11.97
C ALA A 286 13.94 -31.29 11.41
N PRO A 287 13.35 -31.21 10.21
CA PRO A 287 12.69 -32.36 9.59
C PRO A 287 13.66 -33.53 9.42
N ALA A 288 13.26 -34.72 9.88
CA ALA A 288 14.10 -35.92 9.88
C ALA A 288 14.29 -36.58 8.49
N THR A 289 13.69 -36.04 7.44
CA THR A 289 13.80 -36.57 6.07
C THR A 289 13.74 -35.45 5.03
N PRO A 290 14.72 -35.35 4.12
CA PRO A 290 14.62 -34.45 2.98
C PRO A 290 13.51 -34.93 2.04
N PRO A 291 12.76 -34.01 1.40
CA PRO A 291 11.76 -34.37 0.40
C PRO A 291 12.41 -35.13 -0.76
N ALA A 292 11.76 -36.21 -1.21
CA ALA A 292 12.23 -37.02 -2.32
C ALA A 292 12.29 -36.20 -3.62
N LYS A 293 13.38 -36.36 -4.40
CA LYS A 293 13.52 -35.73 -5.72
C LYS A 293 12.42 -36.26 -6.67
N PRO A 294 11.82 -35.41 -7.52
CA PRO A 294 10.90 -35.85 -8.57
C PRO A 294 11.59 -36.85 -9.51
N VAL A 295 10.98 -38.02 -9.73
CA VAL A 295 11.55 -39.12 -10.53
C VAL A 295 11.05 -39.10 -11.99
N THR A 296 10.53 -37.99 -12.48
CA THR A 296 10.05 -37.89 -13.86
C THR A 296 10.21 -36.47 -14.41
N PRO A 297 10.97 -36.26 -15.50
CA PRO A 297 10.97 -34.99 -16.21
C PRO A 297 9.59 -34.74 -16.83
N PRO A 298 9.12 -33.48 -16.90
CA PRO A 298 7.96 -33.13 -17.70
C PRO A 298 8.19 -33.50 -19.17
N ALA A 299 7.17 -34.04 -19.84
CA ALA A 299 7.23 -34.33 -21.26
C ALA A 299 7.46 -33.05 -22.08
N ALA A 300 8.36 -33.11 -23.07
CA ALA A 300 8.63 -32.01 -23.98
C ALA A 300 7.38 -31.63 -24.80
N PRO A 301 7.16 -30.35 -25.13
CA PRO A 301 6.06 -29.94 -26.00
C PRO A 301 6.22 -30.54 -27.40
N ALA A 302 5.16 -31.16 -27.90
CA ALA A 302 5.10 -31.62 -29.28
C ALA A 302 4.86 -30.43 -30.22
N THR A 303 5.78 -30.24 -31.17
CA THR A 303 5.64 -29.49 -32.44
C THR A 303 5.64 -27.94 -32.36
N PRO A 304 6.55 -27.25 -33.07
CA PRO A 304 6.43 -25.81 -33.30
C PRO A 304 5.38 -25.50 -34.38
N PRO A 305 4.67 -24.35 -34.31
CA PRO A 305 3.76 -23.92 -35.36
C PRO A 305 4.52 -23.53 -36.63
N ALA A 306 3.98 -23.92 -37.78
CA ALA A 306 4.53 -23.65 -39.10
C ALA A 306 4.66 -22.14 -39.38
N ALA A 307 5.79 -21.74 -39.96
CA ALA A 307 6.07 -20.38 -40.37
C ALA A 307 5.03 -19.86 -41.38
N ALA A 308 4.48 -18.67 -41.11
CA ALA A 308 3.60 -17.96 -42.03
C ALA A 308 4.36 -17.56 -43.30
N ALA A 309 3.78 -17.89 -44.46
CA ALA A 309 4.27 -17.50 -45.78
C ALA A 309 4.22 -15.97 -45.98
N PRO A 310 5.10 -15.39 -46.81
CA PRO A 310 5.14 -13.94 -47.03
C PRO A 310 3.91 -13.45 -47.82
N ALA A 311 3.39 -12.31 -47.39
CA ALA A 311 2.27 -11.61 -48.02
C ALA A 311 2.60 -11.18 -49.46
N THR A 312 1.66 -11.43 -50.37
CA THR A 312 1.65 -10.93 -51.75
C THR A 312 1.38 -9.43 -51.75
N PRO A 313 2.08 -8.60 -52.54
CA PRO A 313 1.77 -7.17 -52.62
C PRO A 313 0.54 -6.91 -53.51
N ALA A 314 -0.28 -5.95 -53.10
CA ALA A 314 -1.45 -5.46 -53.82
C ALA A 314 -1.07 -4.79 -55.16
N PRO A 315 -1.91 -4.88 -56.21
CA PRO A 315 -1.66 -4.19 -57.47
C PRO A 315 -1.99 -2.70 -57.37
N ALA A 316 -1.10 -1.89 -57.93
CA ALA A 316 -1.28 -0.45 -58.11
C ALA A 316 -2.41 -0.15 -59.10
N ALA A 317 -3.32 0.73 -58.72
CA ALA A 317 -4.24 1.40 -59.63
C ALA A 317 -3.48 2.50 -60.40
N GLY A 318 -3.55 2.45 -61.73
CA GLY A 318 -2.97 3.50 -62.56
C GLY A 318 -3.14 3.31 -64.07
N ALA A 319 -4.10 4.06 -64.62
CA ALA A 319 -4.07 4.77 -65.91
C ALA A 319 -4.54 4.09 -67.22
N ASN A 320 -5.46 4.84 -67.86
CA ASN A 320 -5.57 5.13 -69.30
C ASN A 320 -5.79 3.98 -70.30
N GLN A 321 -7.01 3.85 -70.79
CA GLN A 321 -7.43 4.40 -72.09
C GLN A 321 -8.90 4.84 -72.04
#